data_AF-A0A496W619-F1
#
_entry.id   AF-A0A496W619-F1
#
_cell.length_a   1.000
_cell.length_b   1.000
_cell.length_c   1.000
_cell.angle_alpha   90.00
_cell.angle_beta   90.00
_cell.angle_gamma   90.00
#
_symmetry.space_group_name_H-M   'P 1'
#
loop_
_entity.id
_entity.type
_entity.pdbx_description
1 polymer ?
#
loop_
_entity_poly.entity_id
_entity_poly.type
_entity_poly.pdbx_seq_one_letter_code
_entity_poly.pdbx_strand_id
1 'polypeptide(L)'
;MYPKIIILIFLILPLPLLATPCNQATQLVIQAYDLGEHAYTRQKALIQQALSLCPNHADAHNNLGVILENEQNYPKAIHHYQRALQINPDYYEAWVGMGDVYSKQGQFPLSLDAYLNACIRNSPVRNQRITELLDKNNYRAVDGKNVLTQKSLNLLYDKQALEKLRQKVTDCRSRYRSVAPTLVPNTLLETFVVFRNIHFEVGEYLLTPTAEQQLDEISHTLLKQGPKSIQVSGHTDIQIFKGVSSEENDIRQLRLSQQRAASVANALAKRNIPSNRMRTKGYGYTQPAQGYTEADWDKNRRVEIEVK
;
A
#
# COMPACT_ATOMS: atom_id res chain seq x y z
N MET A 1 76.56 45.00 -20.92
CA MET A 1 76.15 43.57 -20.86
C MET A 1 74.87 43.50 -20.05
N TYR A 2 73.70 43.44 -20.70
CA TYR A 2 72.42 43.20 -20.03
C TYR A 2 72.04 41.72 -20.21
N PRO A 3 71.52 41.03 -19.19
CA PRO A 3 71.18 39.61 -19.29
C PRO A 3 69.85 39.45 -20.05
N LYS A 4 69.81 38.51 -21.00
CA LYS A 4 68.57 38.09 -21.66
C LYS A 4 67.73 37.28 -20.65
N ILE A 5 66.62 37.84 -20.20
CA ILE A 5 65.59 37.11 -19.46
C ILE A 5 64.76 36.33 -20.48
N ILE A 6 64.87 35.00 -20.47
CA ILE A 6 64.02 34.11 -21.25
C ILE A 6 62.74 33.90 -20.44
N ILE A 7 61.64 34.54 -20.86
CA ILE A 7 60.31 34.30 -20.29
C ILE A 7 59.76 33.03 -20.93
N LEU A 8 59.73 31.94 -20.16
CA LEU A 8 59.10 30.68 -20.55
C LEU A 8 57.59 30.80 -20.31
N ILE A 9 56.82 31.05 -21.38
CA ILE A 9 55.36 31.08 -21.33
C ILE A 9 54.87 29.63 -21.24
N PHE A 10 54.44 29.20 -20.05
CA PHE A 10 53.68 27.96 -19.89
C PHE A 10 52.28 28.17 -20.47
N LEU A 11 52.03 27.56 -21.62
CA LEU A 11 50.70 27.48 -22.22
C LEU A 11 49.87 26.51 -21.38
N ILE A 12 49.07 27.03 -20.45
CA ILE A 12 48.10 26.24 -19.69
C ILE A 12 46.96 25.91 -20.66
N LEU A 13 47.07 24.77 -21.34
CA LEU A 13 45.92 24.17 -22.06
C LEU A 13 44.86 23.82 -21.00
N PRO A 14 43.59 24.23 -21.18
CA PRO A 14 42.54 23.83 -20.27
C PRO A 14 42.44 22.30 -20.34
N LEU A 15 42.62 21.61 -19.21
CA LEU A 15 42.36 20.19 -19.11
C LEU A 15 40.95 19.93 -19.69
N PRO A 16 40.80 19.07 -20.72
CA PRO A 16 39.47 18.72 -21.17
C PRO A 16 38.73 18.18 -19.96
N LEU A 17 37.53 18.70 -19.67
CA LEU A 17 36.62 18.15 -18.67
C LEU A 17 36.34 16.71 -19.09
N LEU A 18 37.15 15.75 -18.63
CA LEU A 18 36.87 14.34 -18.78
C LEU A 18 35.56 14.11 -18.03
N ALA A 19 34.48 13.90 -18.78
CA ALA A 19 33.18 13.61 -18.21
C ALA A 19 33.34 12.43 -17.25
N THR A 20 32.97 12.63 -15.97
CA THR A 20 33.02 11.56 -14.99
C THR A 20 32.10 10.40 -15.46
N PRO A 21 32.33 9.16 -15.00
CA PRO A 21 31.42 8.05 -15.32
C PRO A 21 29.96 8.37 -15.00
N CYS A 22 29.68 9.13 -13.94
CA CYS A 22 28.33 9.59 -13.61
C CYS A 22 27.80 10.67 -14.56
N ASN A 23 28.63 11.58 -15.08
CA ASN A 23 28.19 12.52 -16.12
C ASN A 23 27.81 11.78 -17.41
N GLN A 24 28.57 10.74 -17.78
CA GLN A 24 28.23 9.89 -18.92
C GLN A 24 26.94 9.10 -18.66
N ALA A 25 26.76 8.56 -17.45
CA ALA A 25 25.52 7.92 -17.04
C ALA A 25 24.32 8.87 -17.18
N THR A 26 24.44 10.13 -16.73
CA THR A 26 23.37 11.13 -16.90
C THR A 26 23.02 11.36 -18.37
N GLN A 27 24.00 11.40 -19.28
CA GLN A 27 23.72 11.50 -20.72
C GLN A 27 22.95 10.28 -21.24
N LEU A 28 23.28 9.07 -20.79
CA LEU A 28 22.54 7.86 -21.16
C LEU A 28 21.11 7.87 -20.61
N VAL A 29 20.89 8.42 -19.41
CA VAL A 29 19.55 8.59 -18.84
C VAL A 29 18.71 9.57 -19.67
N ILE A 30 19.28 10.70 -20.09
CA ILE A 30 18.62 11.67 -20.97
C ILE A 30 18.29 11.02 -22.31
N GLN A 31 19.24 10.34 -22.93
CA GLN A 31 19.02 9.62 -24.19
C GLN A 31 17.91 8.56 -24.07
N ALA A 32 17.84 7.85 -22.94
CA ALA A 32 16.76 6.90 -22.71
C ALA A 32 15.40 7.61 -22.63
N TYR A 33 15.33 8.75 -21.93
CA TYR A 33 14.10 9.55 -21.82
C TYR A 33 13.61 10.02 -23.20
N ASP A 34 14.50 10.51 -24.05
CA ASP A 34 14.18 11.06 -25.37
C ASP A 34 13.61 10.02 -26.36
N LEU A 35 13.82 8.73 -26.12
CA LEU A 35 13.27 7.68 -26.99
C LEU A 35 11.74 7.52 -26.89
N GLY A 36 11.10 8.07 -25.85
CA GLY A 36 9.65 8.00 -25.64
C GLY A 36 9.11 6.61 -25.29
N GLU A 37 7.80 6.53 -25.01
CA GLU A 37 7.16 5.36 -24.38
C GLU A 37 7.11 4.08 -25.25
N HIS A 38 7.53 4.12 -26.51
CA HIS A 38 7.47 2.95 -27.41
C HIS A 38 8.78 2.18 -27.54
N ALA A 39 9.84 2.63 -26.86
CA ALA A 39 11.19 2.08 -27.00
C ALA A 39 11.74 1.41 -25.73
N TYR A 40 10.87 0.83 -24.89
CA TYR A 40 11.23 0.30 -23.56
C TYR A 40 12.47 -0.60 -23.55
N THR A 41 12.63 -1.49 -24.54
CA THR A 41 13.83 -2.35 -24.64
C THR A 41 15.12 -1.55 -24.74
N ARG A 42 15.13 -0.51 -25.60
CA ARG A 42 16.31 0.35 -25.80
C ARG A 42 16.52 1.28 -24.62
N GLN A 43 15.44 1.84 -24.06
CA GLN A 43 15.50 2.62 -22.82
C GLN A 43 16.15 1.82 -21.69
N LYS A 44 15.68 0.59 -21.48
CA LYS A 44 16.19 -0.31 -20.43
C LYS A 44 17.68 -0.58 -20.60
N ALA A 45 18.14 -0.85 -21.82
CA ALA A 45 19.55 -1.07 -22.11
C ALA A 45 20.40 0.16 -21.78
N LEU A 46 19.98 1.36 -22.18
CA LEU A 46 20.67 2.62 -21.86
C LEU A 46 20.69 2.89 -20.35
N ILE A 47 19.57 2.66 -19.65
CA ILE A 47 19.47 2.84 -18.20
C ILE A 47 20.36 1.81 -17.46
N GLN A 48 20.41 0.55 -17.91
CA GLN A 48 21.30 -0.46 -17.33
C GLN A 48 22.77 -0.11 -17.55
N GLN A 49 23.12 0.44 -18.71
CA GLN A 49 24.46 0.96 -18.98
C GLN A 49 24.78 2.19 -18.10
N ALA A 50 23.81 3.09 -17.89
CA ALA A 50 23.98 4.20 -16.95
C ALA A 50 24.29 3.71 -15.53
N LEU A 51 23.57 2.69 -15.07
CA LEU A 51 23.78 2.09 -13.74
C LEU A 51 25.09 1.30 -13.62
N SER A 52 25.65 0.76 -14.71
CA SER A 52 26.97 0.13 -14.68
C SER A 52 28.10 1.17 -14.56
N LEU A 53 27.91 2.35 -15.16
CA LEU A 53 28.85 3.48 -15.03
C LEU A 53 28.71 4.21 -13.70
N CYS A 54 27.49 4.35 -13.19
CA CYS A 54 27.17 5.07 -11.96
C CYS A 54 26.10 4.31 -11.16
N PRO A 55 26.49 3.35 -10.30
CA PRO A 55 25.54 2.52 -9.54
C PRO A 55 24.65 3.29 -8.57
N ASN A 56 25.06 4.48 -8.13
CA ASN A 56 24.32 5.33 -7.20
C ASN A 56 23.60 6.48 -7.93
N HIS A 57 23.06 6.25 -9.13
CA HIS A 57 22.31 7.26 -9.87
C HIS A 57 20.80 7.13 -9.61
N ALA A 58 20.23 8.11 -8.88
CA ALA A 58 18.83 8.07 -8.45
C ALA A 58 17.84 8.03 -9.64
N ASP A 59 18.00 8.92 -10.63
CA ASP A 59 17.10 8.97 -11.79
C ASP A 59 17.14 7.68 -12.62
N ALA A 60 18.32 7.08 -12.81
CA ALA A 60 18.47 5.82 -13.53
C ALA A 60 17.73 4.69 -12.80
N HIS A 61 17.83 4.62 -11.47
CA HIS A 61 17.05 3.68 -10.68
C HIS A 61 15.54 3.93 -10.77
N ASN A 62 15.09 5.18 -10.67
CA ASN A 62 13.68 5.50 -10.85
C ASN A 62 13.17 5.08 -12.23
N ASN A 63 13.87 5.44 -13.30
CA ASN A 63 13.48 5.13 -14.67
C ASN A 63 13.48 3.62 -14.93
N LEU A 64 14.43 2.87 -14.37
CA LEU A 64 14.38 1.40 -14.42
C LEU A 64 13.16 0.85 -13.65
N GLY A 65 12.80 1.47 -12.53
CA GLY A 65 11.58 1.19 -11.79
C GLY A 65 10.33 1.33 -12.66
N VAL A 66 10.20 2.46 -13.38
CA VAL A 66 9.08 2.72 -14.31
C VAL A 66 9.01 1.68 -15.42
N ILE A 67 10.15 1.36 -16.05
CA ILE A 67 10.20 0.35 -17.12
C ILE A 67 9.74 -1.02 -16.58
N LEU A 68 10.23 -1.43 -15.41
CA LEU A 68 9.87 -2.72 -14.80
C LEU A 68 8.42 -2.75 -14.33
N GLU A 69 7.86 -1.62 -13.93
CA GLU A 69 6.44 -1.49 -13.62
C GLU A 69 5.58 -1.71 -14.86
N ASN A 70 5.97 -1.15 -16.01
CA ASN A 70 5.29 -1.35 -17.29
C ASN A 70 5.42 -2.81 -17.78
N GLU A 71 6.53 -3.48 -17.48
CA GLU A 71 6.72 -4.93 -17.65
C GLU A 71 5.95 -5.77 -16.61
N GLN A 72 5.19 -5.15 -15.69
CA GLN A 72 4.49 -5.80 -14.57
C GLN A 72 5.41 -6.58 -13.62
N ASN A 73 6.73 -6.31 -13.65
CA ASN A 73 7.70 -6.85 -12.72
C ASN A 73 7.75 -6.01 -11.44
N TYR A 74 6.62 -5.98 -10.73
CA TYR A 74 6.40 -5.15 -9.55
C TYR A 74 7.46 -5.33 -8.44
N PRO A 75 7.94 -6.55 -8.10
CA PRO A 75 8.97 -6.70 -7.08
C PRO A 75 10.28 -5.99 -7.45
N LYS A 76 10.72 -6.08 -8.71
CA LYS A 76 11.93 -5.39 -9.16
C LYS A 76 11.71 -3.89 -9.33
N ALA A 77 10.52 -3.46 -9.75
CA ALA A 77 10.17 -2.04 -9.79
C ALA A 77 10.30 -1.38 -8.41
N ILE A 78 9.66 -1.98 -7.39
CA ILE A 78 9.76 -1.51 -5.99
C ILE A 78 11.21 -1.49 -5.52
N HIS A 79 12.01 -2.51 -5.85
CA HIS A 79 13.44 -2.53 -5.48
C HIS A 79 14.19 -1.31 -6.02
N HIS A 80 13.98 -0.97 -7.29
CA HIS A 80 14.67 0.14 -7.92
C HIS A 80 14.16 1.51 -7.45
N TYR A 81 12.85 1.67 -7.22
CA TYR A 81 12.33 2.86 -6.56
C TYR A 81 12.93 3.04 -5.15
N GLN A 82 13.04 1.95 -4.36
CA GLN A 82 13.69 2.00 -3.06
C GLN A 82 15.18 2.37 -3.15
N ARG A 83 15.90 1.91 -4.18
CA ARG A 83 17.29 2.34 -4.42
C ARG A 83 17.38 3.83 -4.74
N ALA A 84 16.50 4.36 -5.58
CA ALA A 84 16.44 5.79 -5.84
C ALA A 84 16.23 6.59 -4.55
N LEU A 85 15.32 6.13 -3.67
CA LEU A 85 15.04 6.76 -2.38
C LEU A 85 16.16 6.62 -1.34
N GLN A 86 16.98 5.56 -1.42
CA GLN A 86 18.18 5.43 -0.58
C GLN A 86 19.26 6.45 -0.97
N ILE A 87 19.36 6.76 -2.26
CA ILE A 87 20.33 7.72 -2.80
C ILE A 87 19.85 9.16 -2.59
N ASN A 88 18.58 9.41 -2.90
CA ASN A 88 17.92 10.69 -2.72
C ASN A 88 16.58 10.50 -2.00
N PRO A 89 16.53 10.70 -0.66
CA PRO A 89 15.31 10.54 0.12
C PRO A 89 14.17 11.48 -0.27
N ASP A 90 14.45 12.59 -0.95
CA ASP A 90 13.47 13.60 -1.36
C ASP A 90 12.92 13.38 -2.79
N TYR A 91 13.34 12.30 -3.46
CA TYR A 91 12.96 11.96 -4.82
C TYR A 91 11.50 11.47 -4.90
N TYR A 92 10.56 12.42 -5.00
CA TYR A 92 9.13 12.15 -4.87
C TYR A 92 8.59 11.25 -5.99
N GLU A 93 9.18 11.26 -7.18
CA GLU A 93 8.78 10.43 -8.33
C GLU A 93 8.88 8.94 -7.98
N ALA A 94 9.91 8.53 -7.23
CA ALA A 94 10.04 7.14 -6.78
C ALA A 94 9.00 6.77 -5.73
N TRP A 95 8.59 7.71 -4.87
CA TRP A 95 7.45 7.50 -3.96
C TRP A 95 6.14 7.34 -4.73
N VAL A 96 5.92 8.15 -5.77
CA VAL A 96 4.75 8.04 -6.65
C VAL A 96 4.73 6.67 -7.36
N GLY A 97 5.87 6.26 -7.93
CA GLY A 97 6.01 4.94 -8.58
C GLY A 97 5.73 3.77 -7.63
N MET A 98 6.26 3.81 -6.41
CA MET A 98 5.90 2.81 -5.39
C MET A 98 4.40 2.82 -5.07
N GLY A 99 3.79 4.00 -4.95
CA GLY A 99 2.36 4.14 -4.69
C GLY A 99 1.49 3.54 -5.79
N ASP A 100 1.88 3.76 -7.06
CA ASP A 100 1.20 3.23 -8.24
C ASP A 100 1.30 1.70 -8.32
N VAL A 101 2.50 1.16 -8.10
CA VAL A 101 2.71 -0.30 -8.04
C VAL A 101 1.88 -0.92 -6.90
N TYR A 102 1.89 -0.34 -5.70
CA TYR A 102 1.09 -0.86 -4.59
C TYR A 102 -0.41 -0.77 -4.86
N SER A 103 -0.88 0.29 -5.54
CA SER A 103 -2.28 0.39 -5.95
C SER A 103 -2.65 -0.71 -6.94
N LYS A 104 -1.79 -1.03 -7.92
CA LYS A 104 -2.00 -2.14 -8.87
C LYS A 104 -2.03 -3.51 -8.18
N GLN A 105 -1.30 -3.67 -7.08
CA GLN A 105 -1.29 -4.88 -6.26
C GLN A 105 -2.42 -4.95 -5.20
N GLY A 106 -3.30 -3.95 -5.14
CA GLY A 106 -4.34 -3.85 -4.11
C GLY A 106 -3.79 -3.62 -2.69
N GLN A 107 -2.51 -3.30 -2.53
CA GLN A 107 -1.87 -2.97 -1.26
C GLN A 107 -2.12 -1.50 -0.90
N PHE A 108 -3.39 -1.12 -0.77
CA PHE A 108 -3.79 0.27 -0.56
C PHE A 108 -3.20 0.96 0.68
N PRO A 109 -2.93 0.28 1.83
CA PRO A 109 -2.21 0.92 2.94
C PRO A 109 -0.81 1.39 2.54
N LEU A 110 -0.06 0.56 1.80
CA LEU A 110 1.27 0.90 1.32
C LEU A 110 1.21 1.96 0.22
N SER A 111 0.19 1.91 -0.63
CA SER A 111 -0.06 2.93 -1.66
C SER A 111 -0.30 4.31 -1.04
N LEU A 112 -1.18 4.37 -0.02
CA LEU A 112 -1.45 5.60 0.72
C LEU A 112 -0.18 6.15 1.38
N ASP A 113 0.59 5.30 2.07
CA ASP A 113 1.83 5.72 2.71
C ASP A 113 2.85 6.29 1.70
N ALA A 114 2.99 5.65 0.54
CA ALA A 114 3.90 6.10 -0.51
C ALA A 114 3.46 7.45 -1.11
N TYR A 115 2.18 7.62 -1.45
CA TYR A 115 1.68 8.91 -1.94
C TYR A 115 1.78 10.03 -0.90
N LEU A 116 1.53 9.73 0.38
CA LEU A 116 1.72 10.69 1.46
C LEU A 116 3.19 11.10 1.60
N ASN A 117 4.13 10.16 1.41
CA ASN A 117 5.56 10.49 1.39
C ASN A 117 5.93 11.43 0.23
N ALA A 118 5.34 11.26 -0.97
CA ALA A 118 5.49 12.21 -2.07
C ALA A 118 4.89 13.58 -1.71
N CYS A 119 3.70 13.60 -1.13
CA CYS A 119 3.00 14.80 -0.72
C CYS A 119 3.79 15.66 0.28
N ILE A 120 4.31 15.06 1.35
CA ILE A 120 5.08 15.81 2.37
C ILE A 120 6.42 16.34 1.83
N ARG A 121 6.88 15.85 0.67
CA ARG A 121 8.06 16.33 -0.08
C ARG A 121 7.72 17.37 -1.15
N ASN A 122 6.62 18.08 -0.95
CA ASN A 122 6.16 19.16 -1.82
C ASN A 122 5.79 18.70 -3.25
N SER A 123 5.28 17.48 -3.40
CA SER A 123 4.67 17.04 -4.65
C SER A 123 3.14 16.96 -4.53
N PRO A 124 2.38 17.74 -5.32
CA PRO A 124 0.92 17.59 -5.37
C PRO A 124 0.47 16.37 -6.20
N VAL A 125 1.43 15.65 -6.81
CA VAL A 125 1.16 14.50 -7.66
C VAL A 125 0.45 13.42 -6.83
N ARG A 126 -0.66 12.91 -7.37
CA ARG A 126 -1.55 11.92 -6.71
C ARG A 126 -2.34 12.42 -5.49
N ASN A 127 -2.45 13.72 -5.21
CA ASN A 127 -3.32 14.23 -4.14
C ASN A 127 -4.79 13.78 -4.27
N GLN A 128 -5.32 13.71 -5.50
CA GLN A 128 -6.65 13.15 -5.73
C GLN A 128 -6.73 11.69 -5.27
N ARG A 129 -5.72 10.88 -5.57
CA ARG A 129 -5.66 9.47 -5.18
C ARG A 129 -5.57 9.31 -3.67
N ILE A 130 -4.84 10.20 -2.98
CA ILE A 130 -4.82 10.26 -1.51
C ILE A 130 -6.24 10.51 -0.99
N THR A 131 -6.96 11.48 -1.54
CA THR A 131 -8.35 11.77 -1.17
C THR A 131 -9.27 10.56 -1.38
N GLU A 132 -9.19 9.88 -2.53
CA GLU A 132 -9.97 8.67 -2.83
C GLU A 132 -9.70 7.52 -1.85
N LEU A 133 -8.43 7.33 -1.47
CA LEU A 133 -8.01 6.29 -0.52
C LEU A 133 -8.48 6.61 0.91
N LEU A 134 -8.45 7.89 1.30
CA LEU A 134 -8.92 8.33 2.61
C LEU A 134 -10.46 8.33 2.71
N ASP A 135 -11.16 8.58 1.60
CA ASP A 135 -12.63 8.53 1.56
C ASP A 135 -13.14 7.18 2.06
N LYS A 136 -14.11 7.22 3.00
CA LYS A 136 -14.73 6.04 3.63
C LYS A 136 -13.74 4.97 4.13
N ASN A 137 -12.49 5.33 4.42
CA ASN A 137 -11.40 4.41 4.76
C ASN A 137 -11.08 3.36 3.68
N ASN A 138 -11.21 3.69 2.39
CA ASN A 138 -10.96 2.76 1.28
C ASN A 138 -9.54 2.15 1.32
N TYR A 139 -8.55 2.85 1.88
CA TYR A 139 -7.20 2.31 2.08
C TYR A 139 -7.14 1.06 2.97
N ARG A 140 -8.14 0.82 3.82
CA ARG A 140 -8.25 -0.38 4.67
C ARG A 140 -9.02 -1.51 4.01
N ALA A 141 -9.85 -1.20 3.02
CA ALA A 141 -10.69 -2.16 2.33
C ALA A 141 -9.90 -2.91 1.27
N VAL A 142 -10.24 -4.17 1.07
CA VAL A 142 -9.58 -5.06 0.10
C VAL A 142 -10.68 -5.85 -0.57
N ASP A 143 -10.68 -5.89 -1.89
CA ASP A 143 -11.51 -6.83 -2.66
C ASP A 143 -11.26 -8.25 -2.12
N GLY A 144 -12.30 -9.06 -1.91
CA GLY A 144 -12.19 -10.41 -1.34
C GLY A 144 -11.26 -11.38 -2.08
N LYS A 145 -10.74 -10.98 -3.25
CA LYS A 145 -9.72 -11.70 -4.01
C LYS A 145 -8.27 -11.35 -3.64
N ASN A 146 -8.03 -10.28 -2.89
CA ASN A 146 -6.68 -9.79 -2.58
C ASN A 146 -6.31 -10.05 -1.11
N VAL A 147 -5.02 -10.30 -0.86
CA VAL A 147 -4.46 -10.52 0.49
C VAL A 147 -3.58 -9.34 0.86
N LEU A 148 -3.82 -8.71 2.01
CA LEU A 148 -2.87 -7.73 2.57
C LEU A 148 -1.66 -8.44 3.12
N THR A 149 -0.50 -7.97 2.67
CA THR A 149 0.79 -8.40 3.22
C THR A 149 0.97 -7.92 4.65
N GLN A 150 1.86 -8.60 5.39
CA GLN A 150 2.33 -8.18 6.71
C GLN A 150 2.78 -6.71 6.74
N LYS A 151 3.38 -6.18 5.66
CA LYS A 151 3.77 -4.76 5.60
C LYS A 151 2.56 -3.83 5.60
N SER A 152 1.53 -4.15 4.82
CA SER A 152 0.26 -3.42 4.82
C SER A 152 -0.45 -3.53 6.16
N LEU A 153 -0.48 -4.73 6.76
CA LEU A 153 -1.06 -4.91 8.08
C LEU A 153 -0.27 -4.11 9.13
N ASN A 154 1.06 -4.15 9.14
CA ASN A 154 1.84 -3.38 10.11
C ASN A 154 1.50 -1.88 10.07
N LEU A 155 1.27 -1.27 8.90
CA LEU A 155 0.85 0.14 8.81
C LEU A 155 -0.50 0.43 9.48
N LEU A 156 -1.42 -0.54 9.47
CA LEU A 156 -2.77 -0.39 9.99
C LEU A 156 -2.89 -0.78 11.47
N TYR A 157 -2.14 -1.80 11.89
CA TYR A 157 -2.32 -2.49 13.15
C TYR A 157 -1.23 -2.11 14.18
N ASP A 158 -0.04 -1.67 13.76
CA ASP A 158 0.98 -1.18 14.69
C ASP A 158 0.68 0.26 15.11
N LYS A 159 0.58 0.50 16.43
CA LYS A 159 0.20 1.80 16.98
C LYS A 159 1.16 2.93 16.55
N GLN A 160 2.46 2.65 16.50
CA GLN A 160 3.45 3.66 16.14
C GLN A 160 3.44 3.93 14.63
N ALA A 161 3.30 2.89 13.80
CA ALA A 161 3.20 3.03 12.35
C ALA A 161 1.93 3.79 11.95
N LEU A 162 0.79 3.47 12.57
CA LEU A 162 -0.48 4.15 12.32
C LEU A 162 -0.40 5.63 12.71
N GLU A 163 0.24 5.95 13.83
CA GLU A 163 0.43 7.34 14.25
C GLU A 163 1.33 8.12 13.28
N LYS A 164 2.40 7.51 12.78
CA LYS A 164 3.23 8.10 11.72
C LYS A 164 2.43 8.34 10.44
N LEU A 165 1.58 7.40 10.04
CA LEU A 165 0.71 7.55 8.88
C LEU A 165 -0.26 8.72 9.06
N ARG A 166 -0.88 8.85 10.24
CA ARG A 166 -1.74 10.00 10.60
C ARG A 166 -1.00 11.32 10.50
N GLN A 167 0.22 11.39 11.03
CA GLN A 167 1.03 12.61 10.95
C GLN A 167 1.27 13.02 9.50
N LYS A 168 1.63 12.06 8.62
CA LYS A 168 1.82 12.35 7.19
C LYS A 168 0.55 12.87 6.52
N VAL A 169 -0.63 12.36 6.90
CA VAL A 169 -1.92 12.88 6.41
C VAL A 169 -2.09 14.35 6.82
N THR A 170 -1.84 14.67 8.09
CA THR A 170 -1.92 16.05 8.61
C THR A 170 -0.93 16.97 7.90
N ASP A 171 0.32 16.55 7.75
CA ASP A 171 1.37 17.32 7.08
C ASP A 171 1.01 17.58 5.61
N CYS A 172 0.56 16.55 4.89
CA CYS A 172 0.13 16.66 3.50
C CYS A 172 -1.02 17.65 3.33
N ARG A 173 -2.05 17.57 4.20
CA ARG A 173 -3.20 18.48 4.20
C ARG A 173 -2.82 19.92 4.50
N SER A 174 -1.87 20.13 5.41
CA SER A 174 -1.38 21.48 5.75
C SER A 174 -0.73 22.16 4.53
N ARG A 175 -0.14 21.38 3.63
CA ARG A 175 0.51 21.87 2.40
C ARG A 175 -0.47 22.03 1.24
N TYR A 176 -1.42 21.09 1.08
CA TYR A 176 -2.31 21.05 -0.07
C TYR A 176 -3.78 20.98 0.33
N ARG A 177 -4.49 22.09 0.11
CA ARG A 177 -5.96 22.19 0.33
C ARG A 177 -6.76 21.21 -0.54
N SER A 178 -6.20 20.71 -1.65
CA SER A 178 -6.84 19.71 -2.52
C SER A 178 -6.99 18.34 -1.87
N VAL A 179 -6.24 18.05 -0.79
CA VAL A 179 -6.47 16.89 0.06
C VAL A 179 -7.58 17.27 1.05
N ALA A 180 -8.83 17.07 0.62
CA ALA A 180 -10.01 17.67 1.24
C ALA A 180 -10.16 17.31 2.75
N PRO A 181 -10.59 18.27 3.59
CA PRO A 181 -10.86 18.03 5.02
C PRO A 181 -12.21 17.35 5.30
N THR A 182 -13.13 17.31 4.33
CA THR A 182 -14.56 17.05 4.57
C THR A 182 -15.03 15.59 4.47
N LEU A 183 -14.16 14.62 4.19
CA LEU A 183 -14.57 13.21 3.99
C LEU A 183 -14.04 12.22 5.03
N VAL A 184 -13.40 12.72 6.09
CA VAL A 184 -13.00 11.87 7.21
C VAL A 184 -13.72 12.44 8.43
N PRO A 185 -14.81 11.81 8.90
CA PRO A 185 -15.29 12.06 10.25
C PRO A 185 -14.13 11.80 11.23
N ASN A 186 -14.32 11.94 12.52
CA ASN A 186 -13.32 11.58 13.54
C ASN A 186 -12.81 10.11 13.50
N THR A 187 -13.03 9.34 12.42
CA THR A 187 -12.62 7.95 12.16
C THR A 187 -11.10 7.75 12.01
N LEU A 188 -10.29 8.79 11.79
CA LEU A 188 -8.85 8.68 12.04
C LEU A 188 -8.55 8.47 13.54
N LEU A 189 -9.49 8.79 14.45
CA LEU A 189 -9.42 8.57 15.90
C LEU A 189 -10.13 7.30 16.38
N GLU A 190 -10.74 6.50 15.49
CA GLU A 190 -11.24 5.20 15.91
C GLU A 190 -10.05 4.32 16.33
N THR A 191 -9.91 4.16 17.64
CA THR A 191 -8.92 3.30 18.32
C THR A 191 -9.16 1.81 18.09
N PHE A 192 -10.13 1.46 17.26
CA PHE A 192 -10.56 0.09 17.03
C PHE A 192 -10.04 -0.38 15.69
N VAL A 193 -9.23 -1.40 15.82
CA VAL A 193 -8.45 -2.00 14.77
C VAL A 193 -9.26 -3.19 14.28
N VAL A 194 -9.94 -3.04 13.14
CA VAL A 194 -10.89 -4.04 12.64
C VAL A 194 -10.37 -4.63 11.33
N PHE A 195 -9.94 -5.88 11.36
CA PHE A 195 -9.68 -6.61 10.12
C PHE A 195 -11.01 -6.90 9.44
N ARG A 196 -11.23 -6.37 8.24
CA ARG A 196 -12.46 -6.56 7.43
C ARG A 196 -12.27 -7.42 6.19
N ASN A 197 -11.07 -7.95 5.99
CA ASN A 197 -10.65 -8.56 4.72
C ASN A 197 -10.95 -10.06 4.64
N ILE A 198 -11.92 -10.54 5.41
CA ILE A 198 -12.34 -11.93 5.40
C ILE A 198 -13.72 -11.98 4.78
N HIS A 199 -13.78 -12.48 3.55
CA HIS A 199 -14.98 -12.54 2.74
C HIS A 199 -15.54 -13.96 2.71
N PHE A 200 -16.86 -14.04 2.56
CA PHE A 200 -17.59 -15.28 2.44
C PHE A 200 -18.50 -15.25 1.22
N GLU A 201 -18.66 -16.41 0.59
CA GLU A 201 -19.65 -16.61 -0.46
C GLU A 201 -21.08 -16.46 0.10
N VAL A 202 -22.03 -16.23 -0.81
CA VAL A 202 -23.44 -16.03 -0.46
C VAL A 202 -23.98 -17.26 0.27
N GLY A 203 -24.55 -17.06 1.46
CA GLY A 203 -25.12 -18.15 2.27
C GLY A 203 -24.07 -19.05 2.98
N GLU A 204 -22.78 -18.83 2.75
CA GLU A 204 -21.72 -19.71 3.24
C GLU A 204 -21.00 -19.15 4.48
N TYR A 205 -20.43 -20.06 5.28
CA TYR A 205 -19.58 -19.75 6.44
C TYR A 205 -18.23 -20.47 6.41
N LEU A 206 -17.95 -21.20 5.34
CA LEU A 206 -16.65 -21.83 5.11
C LEU A 206 -15.65 -20.80 4.58
N LEU A 207 -14.41 -20.90 5.04
CA LEU A 207 -13.34 -20.01 4.61
C LEU A 207 -12.88 -20.38 3.20
N THR A 208 -12.73 -19.38 2.34
CA THR A 208 -12.11 -19.55 1.01
C THR A 208 -10.58 -19.69 1.17
N PRO A 209 -9.87 -20.22 0.15
CA PRO A 209 -8.40 -20.26 0.18
C PRO A 209 -7.76 -18.88 0.41
N THR A 210 -8.32 -17.83 -0.19
CA THR A 210 -7.86 -16.44 0.02
C THR A 210 -8.09 -15.97 1.45
N ALA A 211 -9.23 -16.33 2.06
CA ALA A 211 -9.51 -16.00 3.45
C ALA A 211 -8.54 -16.72 4.40
N GLU A 212 -8.18 -17.98 4.12
CA GLU A 212 -7.15 -18.70 4.89
C GLU A 212 -5.77 -18.04 4.76
N GLN A 213 -5.37 -17.63 3.55
CA GLN A 213 -4.12 -16.88 3.34
C GLN A 213 -4.12 -15.55 4.08
N GLN A 214 -5.24 -14.81 4.04
CA GLN A 214 -5.36 -13.56 4.79
C GLN A 214 -5.26 -13.82 6.30
N LEU A 215 -5.82 -14.92 6.81
CA LEU A 215 -5.71 -15.31 8.22
C LEU A 215 -4.29 -15.71 8.62
N ASP A 216 -3.48 -16.25 7.71
CA ASP A 216 -2.04 -16.47 7.95
C ASP A 216 -1.33 -15.14 8.23
N GLU A 217 -1.51 -14.13 7.36
CA GLU A 217 -0.91 -12.81 7.52
C GLU A 217 -1.39 -12.08 8.79
N ILE A 218 -2.70 -12.20 9.10
CA ILE A 218 -3.30 -11.66 10.33
C ILE A 218 -2.69 -12.32 11.56
N SER A 219 -2.57 -13.65 11.56
CA SER A 219 -2.08 -14.39 12.73
C SER A 219 -0.63 -14.06 13.07
N HIS A 220 0.23 -13.88 12.06
CA HIS A 220 1.58 -13.37 12.27
C HIS A 220 1.57 -12.00 12.97
N THR A 221 0.69 -11.09 12.52
CA THR A 221 0.54 -9.76 13.10
C THR A 221 0.05 -9.85 14.56
N LEU A 222 -0.97 -10.66 14.83
CA LEU A 222 -1.53 -10.84 16.17
C LEU A 222 -0.53 -11.46 17.15
N LEU A 223 0.23 -12.47 16.73
CA LEU A 223 1.27 -13.10 17.57
C LEU A 223 2.35 -12.10 17.97
N LYS A 224 2.77 -11.25 17.02
CA LYS A 224 3.76 -10.19 17.28
C LYS A 224 3.23 -9.14 18.27
N GLN A 225 1.95 -8.78 18.17
CA GLN A 225 1.34 -7.74 19.01
C GLN A 225 0.95 -8.25 20.40
N GLY A 226 0.55 -9.52 20.51
CA GLY A 226 0.09 -10.14 21.75
C GLY A 226 -1.12 -9.42 22.39
N PRO A 227 -2.23 -9.18 21.65
CA PRO A 227 -3.39 -8.48 22.21
C PRO A 227 -3.95 -9.20 23.44
N LYS A 228 -4.54 -8.42 24.36
CA LYS A 228 -5.13 -8.93 25.61
C LYS A 228 -6.48 -9.58 25.34
N SER A 229 -7.25 -9.02 24.42
CA SER A 229 -8.55 -9.57 24.01
C SER A 229 -8.80 -9.39 22.52
N ILE A 230 -9.53 -10.33 21.94
CA ILE A 230 -9.89 -10.36 20.52
C ILE A 230 -11.41 -10.61 20.42
N GLN A 231 -12.12 -9.70 19.77
CA GLN A 231 -13.53 -9.84 19.45
C GLN A 231 -13.67 -10.16 17.96
N VAL A 232 -14.31 -11.29 17.63
CA VAL A 232 -14.56 -11.75 16.26
C VAL A 232 -16.06 -11.59 15.98
N SER A 233 -16.40 -10.67 15.11
CA SER A 233 -17.78 -10.27 14.83
C SER A 233 -18.15 -10.66 13.40
N GLY A 234 -19.18 -11.48 13.23
CA GLY A 234 -19.63 -11.92 11.91
C GLY A 234 -20.85 -11.16 11.43
N HIS A 235 -20.92 -10.94 10.12
CA HIS A 235 -21.99 -10.18 9.45
C HIS A 235 -22.48 -10.90 8.18
N THR A 236 -23.69 -10.58 7.75
CA THR A 236 -24.29 -11.03 6.48
C THR A 236 -24.70 -9.83 5.63
N ASP A 237 -24.92 -10.07 4.34
CA ASP A 237 -25.70 -9.14 3.51
C ASP A 237 -27.21 -9.30 3.82
N ILE A 238 -28.05 -8.48 3.19
CA ILE A 238 -29.50 -8.47 3.43
C ILE A 238 -30.28 -9.47 2.58
N GLN A 239 -29.62 -10.32 1.79
CA GLN A 239 -30.31 -11.26 0.91
C GLN A 239 -31.17 -12.23 1.73
N ILE A 240 -32.40 -12.42 1.27
CA ILE A 240 -33.39 -13.27 1.95
C ILE A 240 -33.21 -14.71 1.50
N PHE A 241 -33.24 -15.66 2.45
CA PHE A 241 -33.26 -17.08 2.11
C PHE A 241 -34.54 -17.43 1.34
N LYS A 242 -34.42 -18.24 0.28
CA LYS A 242 -35.60 -18.61 -0.53
C LYS A 242 -36.58 -19.44 0.30
N GLY A 243 -37.86 -19.07 0.23
CA GLY A 243 -38.97 -19.87 0.77
C GLY A 243 -39.14 -19.83 2.29
N VAL A 244 -38.62 -18.80 2.98
CA VAL A 244 -38.77 -18.64 4.44
C VAL A 244 -39.55 -17.38 4.79
N SER A 245 -40.15 -17.35 5.99
CA SER A 245 -40.77 -16.14 6.54
C SER A 245 -39.71 -15.08 6.90
N SER A 246 -40.14 -13.84 7.14
CA SER A 246 -39.23 -12.78 7.60
C SER A 246 -38.57 -13.13 8.94
N GLU A 247 -39.35 -13.66 9.89
CA GLU A 247 -38.83 -14.04 11.21
C GLU A 247 -37.79 -15.18 11.08
N GLU A 248 -38.09 -16.18 10.24
CA GLU A 248 -37.16 -17.28 10.00
C GLU A 248 -35.88 -16.80 9.29
N ASN A 249 -36.01 -15.83 8.36
CA ASN A 249 -34.87 -15.21 7.71
C ASN A 249 -33.94 -14.54 8.73
N ASP A 250 -34.48 -13.77 9.67
CA ASP A 250 -33.70 -13.06 10.69
C ASP A 250 -32.92 -14.04 11.57
N ILE A 251 -33.56 -15.14 11.98
CA ILE A 251 -32.92 -16.21 12.74
C ILE A 251 -31.80 -16.87 11.93
N ARG A 252 -32.03 -17.17 10.65
CA ARG A 252 -31.02 -17.80 9.77
C ARG A 252 -29.83 -16.88 9.53
N GLN A 253 -30.06 -15.59 9.31
CA GLN A 253 -29.01 -14.59 9.10
C GLN A 253 -28.16 -14.41 10.36
N LEU A 254 -28.80 -14.32 11.54
CA LEU A 254 -28.08 -14.25 12.80
C LEU A 254 -27.22 -15.51 13.02
N ARG A 255 -27.77 -16.70 12.78
CA ARG A 255 -27.02 -17.97 12.87
C ARG A 255 -25.84 -18.01 11.90
N LEU A 256 -26.04 -17.64 10.64
CA LEU A 256 -24.99 -17.62 9.62
C LEU A 256 -23.85 -16.69 10.03
N SER A 257 -24.17 -15.49 10.50
CA SER A 257 -23.18 -14.53 10.98
C SER A 257 -22.39 -15.06 12.19
N GLN A 258 -23.04 -15.78 13.11
CA GLN A 258 -22.36 -16.43 14.24
C GLN A 258 -21.44 -17.56 13.78
N GLN A 259 -21.86 -18.35 12.79
CA GLN A 259 -21.04 -19.41 12.20
C GLN A 259 -19.79 -18.85 11.52
N ARG A 260 -19.90 -17.73 10.78
CA ARG A 260 -18.74 -17.03 10.19
C ARG A 260 -17.73 -16.59 11.24
N ALA A 261 -18.22 -15.97 12.33
CA ALA A 261 -17.35 -15.58 13.45
C ALA A 261 -16.65 -16.79 14.08
N ALA A 262 -17.37 -17.90 14.27
CA ALA A 262 -16.80 -19.14 14.79
C ALA A 262 -15.76 -19.77 13.85
N SER A 263 -16.01 -19.80 12.54
CA SER A 263 -15.04 -20.28 11.53
C SER A 263 -13.72 -19.52 11.63
N VAL A 264 -13.78 -18.19 11.69
CA VAL A 264 -12.59 -17.35 11.83
C VAL A 264 -11.88 -17.58 13.15
N ALA A 265 -12.60 -17.61 14.28
CA ALA A 265 -11.99 -17.85 15.60
C ALA A 265 -11.31 -19.23 15.67
N ASN A 266 -11.91 -20.26 15.10
CA ASN A 266 -11.32 -21.59 15.01
C ASN A 266 -10.07 -21.60 14.13
N ALA A 267 -10.10 -20.88 13.01
CA ALA A 267 -8.96 -20.76 12.10
C ALA A 267 -7.79 -19.98 12.73
N LEU A 268 -8.07 -18.95 13.55
CA LEU A 268 -7.06 -18.27 14.35
C LEU A 268 -6.49 -19.17 15.46
N ALA A 269 -7.33 -19.96 16.12
CA ALA A 269 -6.89 -20.91 17.15
C ALA A 269 -5.92 -21.96 16.59
N LYS A 270 -6.20 -22.49 15.39
CA LYS A 270 -5.30 -23.39 14.66
C LYS A 270 -3.93 -22.75 14.34
N ARG A 271 -3.86 -21.42 14.32
CA ARG A 271 -2.65 -20.62 14.10
C ARG A 271 -2.03 -20.14 15.42
N ASN A 272 -2.30 -20.86 16.51
CA ASN A 272 -1.77 -20.61 17.84
C ASN A 272 -2.22 -19.28 18.49
N ILE A 273 -3.31 -18.67 18.01
CA ILE A 273 -3.92 -17.54 18.71
C ILE A 273 -4.71 -18.08 19.92
N PRO A 274 -4.48 -17.59 21.15
CA PRO A 274 -5.10 -18.17 22.35
C PRO A 274 -6.63 -18.02 22.36
N SER A 275 -7.36 -19.14 22.29
CA SER A 275 -8.83 -19.16 22.30
C SER A 275 -9.46 -18.52 23.54
N ASN A 276 -8.78 -18.55 24.68
CA ASN A 276 -9.24 -17.91 25.91
C ASN A 276 -9.28 -16.37 25.82
N ARG A 277 -8.56 -15.77 24.86
CA ARG A 277 -8.60 -14.33 24.55
C ARG A 277 -9.64 -13.97 23.50
N MET A 278 -10.26 -14.96 22.85
CA MET A 278 -11.21 -14.75 21.76
C MET A 278 -12.66 -14.79 22.26
N ARG A 279 -13.50 -13.92 21.69
CA ARG A 279 -14.96 -13.91 21.83
C ARG A 279 -15.59 -13.78 20.45
N THR A 280 -16.67 -14.52 20.19
CA THR A 280 -17.35 -14.53 18.89
C THR A 280 -18.76 -13.96 19.02
N LYS A 281 -19.21 -13.15 18.07
CA LYS A 281 -20.58 -12.62 18.02
C LYS A 281 -21.10 -12.49 16.60
N GLY A 282 -22.32 -12.94 16.33
CA GLY A 282 -23.04 -12.69 15.09
C GLY A 282 -23.95 -11.46 15.19
N TYR A 283 -24.04 -10.70 14.10
CA TYR A 283 -24.91 -9.51 13.97
C TYR A 283 -25.96 -9.63 12.87
N GLY A 284 -25.98 -10.73 12.10
CA GLY A 284 -26.77 -10.83 10.88
C GLY A 284 -26.46 -9.68 9.92
N TYR A 285 -27.50 -9.09 9.33
CA TYR A 285 -27.41 -7.97 8.39
C TYR A 285 -27.67 -6.60 9.02
N THR A 286 -27.81 -6.53 10.35
CA THR A 286 -28.24 -5.31 11.07
C THR A 286 -27.16 -4.21 11.15
N GLN A 287 -25.92 -4.53 10.77
CA GLN A 287 -24.77 -3.62 10.80
C GLN A 287 -24.00 -3.68 9.47
N PRO A 288 -24.54 -3.10 8.38
CA PRO A 288 -23.87 -3.07 7.10
C PRO A 288 -22.57 -2.25 7.20
N ALA A 289 -21.52 -2.71 6.52
CA ALA A 289 -20.32 -1.93 6.30
C ALA A 289 -20.59 -0.77 5.33
N GLN A 290 -21.43 -1.02 4.33
CA GLN A 290 -21.82 -0.05 3.33
C GLN A 290 -23.21 -0.39 2.82
N GLY A 291 -24.11 0.61 2.78
CA GLY A 291 -25.41 0.52 2.11
C GLY A 291 -26.20 -0.79 2.30
N TYR A 292 -27.11 -1.06 1.36
CA TYR A 292 -27.88 -2.31 1.29
C TYR A 292 -28.09 -2.79 -0.15
N THR A 293 -27.42 -2.15 -1.11
CA THR A 293 -27.57 -2.47 -2.53
C THR A 293 -26.81 -3.73 -2.90
N GLU A 294 -27.15 -4.34 -4.04
CA GLU A 294 -26.44 -5.51 -4.56
C GLU A 294 -24.93 -5.28 -4.70
N ALA A 295 -24.53 -4.06 -5.09
CA ALA A 295 -23.14 -3.65 -5.18
C ALA A 295 -22.42 -3.59 -3.82
N ASP A 296 -23.15 -3.55 -2.71
CA ASP A 296 -22.59 -3.48 -1.37
C ASP A 296 -22.57 -4.84 -0.64
N TRP A 297 -23.31 -5.84 -1.13
CA TRP A 297 -23.50 -7.11 -0.41
C TRP A 297 -22.18 -7.82 -0.09
N ASP A 298 -21.22 -7.78 -1.01
CA ASP A 298 -19.91 -8.39 -0.79
C ASP A 298 -19.17 -7.80 0.41
N LYS A 299 -19.22 -6.47 0.55
CA LYS A 299 -18.64 -5.76 1.70
C LYS A 299 -19.37 -6.06 3.00
N ASN A 300 -20.65 -6.42 2.93
CA ASN A 300 -21.46 -6.75 4.10
C ASN A 300 -21.27 -8.20 4.57
N ARG A 301 -20.90 -9.13 3.66
CA ARG A 301 -20.52 -10.52 3.99
C ARG A 301 -19.09 -10.61 4.56
N ARG A 302 -18.90 -10.04 5.74
CA ARG A 302 -17.57 -9.89 6.36
C ARG A 302 -17.49 -10.52 7.74
N VAL A 303 -16.26 -10.72 8.19
CA VAL A 303 -15.91 -10.83 9.61
C VAL A 303 -15.01 -9.67 9.99
N GLU A 304 -15.29 -9.12 11.17
CA GLU A 304 -14.55 -8.06 11.83
C GLU A 304 -13.74 -8.67 12.99
N ILE A 305 -12.41 -8.54 12.97
CA ILE A 305 -11.56 -8.94 14.10
C ILE A 305 -11.09 -7.66 14.80
N GLU A 306 -11.62 -7.38 15.99
CA GLU A 306 -11.26 -6.26 16.85
C GLU A 306 -10.29 -6.71 17.93
N VAL A 307 -9.20 -5.95 18.14
CA VAL A 307 -8.16 -6.25 19.15
C VAL A 307 -8.03 -5.15 20.20
N LYS A 308 -7.79 -5.53 21.46
CA LYS A 308 -7.51 -4.63 22.60
C LYS A 308 -6.37 -5.14 23.46
#